data_AF-A0A5K0XUQ1-F1
#
_entry.id   AF-A0A5K0XUQ1-F1
#
_cell.length_a   1.000
_cell.length_b   1.000
_cell.length_c   1.000
_cell.angle_alpha   90.00
_cell.angle_beta   90.00
_cell.angle_gamma   90.00
#
_symmetry.space_group_name_H-M   'P 1'
#
loop_
_entity.id
_entity.type
_entity.pdbx_description
1 polymer ?
#
loop_
_entity_poly.entity_id
_entity_poly.type
_entity_poly.pdbx_seq_one_letter_code
_entity_poly.pdbx_strand_id
1 'polypeptide(L)'
;WHEKMHNALWAYRTTIRTPTNATPAELVYGTEIVLPLHVQKSAMKFAVLIELPISKYKKKRLAQLDLLDEKRLQAAEHAEVYHKR
;
A
#
# COMPACT_ATOMS: atom_id res chain seq x y z
N TRP A 1 3.22 -8.08 22.59
CA TRP A 1 3.62 -9.03 21.53
C TRP A 1 3.46 -8.41 20.14
N HIS A 2 2.33 -7.74 19.85
CA HIS A 2 2.05 -7.14 18.53
C HIS A 2 3.12 -6.12 18.08
N GLU A 3 3.62 -5.29 18.99
CA GLU A 3 4.68 -4.31 18.69
C GLU A 3 6.02 -4.98 18.30
N LYS A 4 6.36 -6.09 18.95
CA LYS A 4 7.58 -6.85 18.66
C LYS A 4 7.46 -7.71 17.39
N MET A 5 6.23 -8.09 17.02
CA MET A 5 5.95 -8.89 15.83
C MET A 5 6.38 -8.17 14.55
N HIS A 6 6.13 -6.86 14.47
CA HIS A 6 6.54 -6.06 13.30
C HIS A 6 8.06 -6.06 13.13
N ASN A 7 8.80 -5.82 14.23
CA ASN A 7 10.26 -5.79 14.21
C ASN A 7 10.86 -7.17 13.90
N ALA A 8 10.29 -8.24 14.46
CA ALA A 8 10.73 -9.61 14.19
C ALA A 8 10.51 -9.99 12.72
N LEU A 9 9.36 -9.62 12.13
CA LEU A 9 9.06 -9.88 10.73
C LEU A 9 9.97 -9.07 9.80
N TRP A 10 10.26 -7.82 10.15
CA TRP A 10 11.20 -6.98 9.41
C TRP A 10 12.59 -7.62 9.39
N ALA A 11 13.14 -7.95 10.57
CA ALA A 11 14.42 -8.62 10.70
C ALA A 11 14.46 -9.95 9.92
N TYR A 12 13.41 -10.75 9.99
CA TYR A 12 13.31 -12.01 9.24
C TYR A 12 13.45 -11.78 7.72
N ARG A 13 12.79 -10.73 7.19
CA ARG A 13 12.75 -10.41 5.75
C ARG A 13 14.04 -9.78 5.22
N THR A 14 14.76 -9.03 6.05
CA THR A 14 15.97 -8.30 5.66
C THR A 14 17.27 -9.01 6.03
N THR A 15 17.23 -10.07 6.83
CA THR A 15 18.44 -10.83 7.20
C THR A 15 18.79 -11.83 6.12
N ILE A 16 20.04 -11.79 5.65
CA ILE A 16 20.61 -12.72 4.68
C ILE A 16 20.58 -14.14 5.25
N ARG A 17 20.13 -15.11 4.45
CA ARG A 17 20.13 -16.52 4.82
C ARG A 17 21.39 -17.18 4.28
N THR A 18 22.17 -17.80 5.17
CA THR A 18 23.38 -18.57 4.84
C THR A 18 23.22 -19.54 3.66
N PRO A 19 22.14 -20.34 3.54
CA PRO A 19 22.02 -21.31 2.44
C PRO A 19 21.82 -20.67 1.05
N THR A 20 21.15 -19.53 0.96
CA THR A 20 20.84 -18.87 -0.33
C THR A 20 21.69 -17.64 -0.58
N ASN A 21 22.46 -17.21 0.42
CA ASN A 21 23.20 -15.95 0.45
C ASN A 21 22.35 -14.73 0.01
N ALA A 22 21.05 -14.79 0.28
CA ALA A 22 20.06 -13.80 -0.11
C ALA A 22 19.07 -13.57 1.04
N THR A 23 18.45 -12.39 1.07
CA THR A 23 17.37 -12.11 2.01
C THR A 23 16.06 -12.78 1.54
N PRO A 24 15.17 -13.20 2.46
CA PRO A 24 13.88 -13.75 2.05
C PRO A 24 13.06 -12.79 1.17
N ALA A 25 13.24 -11.48 1.32
CA ALA A 25 12.58 -10.50 0.46
C ALA A 25 13.15 -10.48 -0.97
N GLU A 26 14.47 -10.59 -1.14
CA GLU A 26 15.11 -10.72 -2.47
C GLU A 26 14.60 -11.94 -3.22
N LEU A 27 14.42 -13.07 -2.54
CA LEU A 27 13.91 -14.29 -3.18
C LEU A 27 12.46 -14.16 -3.68
N VAL A 28 11.64 -13.34 -3.00
CA VAL A 28 10.23 -13.14 -3.37
C VAL A 28 10.06 -12.11 -4.48
N TYR A 29 10.87 -11.04 -4.47
CA TYR A 29 10.69 -9.89 -5.36
C TYR A 29 11.77 -9.76 -6.44
N GLY A 30 12.84 -10.55 -6.38
CA GLY A 30 13.91 -10.61 -7.40
C GLY A 30 14.96 -9.49 -7.32
N THR A 31 14.87 -8.59 -6.33
CA THR A 31 15.82 -7.47 -6.13
C THR A 31 16.06 -7.23 -4.63
N GLU A 32 17.22 -6.68 -4.25
CA GLU A 32 17.39 -6.04 -2.93
C GLU A 32 16.20 -5.11 -2.69
N ILE A 33 15.68 -5.03 -1.47
CA ILE A 33 14.38 -4.42 -1.13
C ILE A 33 14.30 -2.97 -1.64
N VAL A 34 13.87 -2.81 -2.89
CA VAL A 34 13.23 -1.61 -3.39
C VAL A 34 11.85 -1.67 -2.76
N LEU A 35 11.52 -0.71 -1.89
CA LEU A 35 10.21 -0.65 -1.25
C LEU A 35 9.13 -0.98 -2.29
N PRO A 36 8.35 -2.07 -2.11
CA PRO A 36 7.33 -2.42 -3.08
C PRO A 36 6.43 -1.21 -3.31
N LEU A 37 6.04 -0.96 -4.57
CA LEU A 37 5.28 0.23 -4.95
C LEU A 37 4.05 0.47 -4.05
N HIS A 38 3.41 -0.60 -3.57
CA HIS A 38 2.31 -0.52 -2.61
C HIS A 38 2.73 0.15 -1.29
N VAL A 39 3.88 -0.21 -0.73
CA VAL A 39 4.43 0.37 0.50
C VAL A 39 4.84 1.82 0.25
N GLN A 40 5.51 2.10 -0.88
CA GLN A 40 5.90 3.47 -1.24
C GLN A 40 4.68 4.38 -1.43
N LYS A 41 3.64 3.90 -2.13
CA LYS A 41 2.38 4.62 -2.33
C LYS A 41 1.64 4.85 -1.00
N SER A 42 1.65 3.88 -0.11
CA SER A 42 1.10 4.02 1.23
C SER A 42 1.87 5.07 2.03
N ALA A 43 3.20 4.94 2.10
CA ALA A 43 4.09 5.88 2.79
C ALA A 43 3.93 7.31 2.27
N MET A 44 3.81 7.50 0.96
CA MET A 44 3.58 8.82 0.35
C MET A 44 2.21 9.41 0.75
N LYS A 45 1.16 8.60 0.78
CA LYS A 45 -0.15 9.03 1.31
C LYS A 45 -0.07 9.42 2.78
N PHE A 46 0.69 8.66 3.59
CA PHE A 46 0.92 8.96 5.00
C PHE A 46 1.75 10.24 5.20
N ALA A 47 2.80 10.47 4.41
CA ALA A 47 3.59 11.68 4.46
C ALA A 47 2.74 12.92 4.17
N VAL A 48 1.94 12.87 3.09
CA VAL A 48 0.99 13.93 2.74
C VAL A 48 -0.05 14.13 3.86
N LEU A 49 -0.46 13.07 4.55
CA LEU A 49 -1.39 13.17 5.67
C LEU A 49 -0.77 13.89 6.88
N ILE A 50 0.48 13.58 7.22
CA ILE A 50 1.21 14.19 8.34
C ILE A 50 1.45 15.68 8.08
N GLU A 51 1.74 16.06 6.83
CA GLU A 51 1.94 17.46 6.44
C GLU A 51 0.63 18.27 6.35
N LEU A 52 -0.52 17.60 6.26
CA LEU A 52 -1.81 18.28 6.16
C LEU A 52 -2.43 18.58 7.53
N PRO A 53 -2.86 19.83 7.78
CA PRO A 53 -3.70 20.13 8.94
C PRO A 53 -4.97 19.27 8.94
N ILE A 54 -5.36 18.77 10.12
CA ILE A 54 -6.51 17.86 10.32
C ILE A 54 -7.79 18.42 9.66
N SER A 55 -8.01 19.73 9.74
CA SER A 55 -9.17 20.40 9.14
C SER A 55 -9.19 20.30 7.61
N LYS A 56 -8.04 20.46 6.94
CA LYS A 56 -7.90 20.30 5.49
C LYS A 56 -8.04 18.84 5.08
N TYR A 57 -7.46 17.91 5.84
CA TYR A 57 -7.64 16.47 5.60
C TYR A 57 -9.11 16.05 5.69
N LYS A 58 -9.83 16.48 6.73
CA LYS A 58 -11.26 16.15 6.92
C LYS A 58 -12.10 16.64 5.74
N LYS A 59 -11.89 17.87 5.27
CA LYS A 59 -12.56 18.41 4.07
C LYS A 59 -12.25 17.59 2.82
N LYS A 60 -10.98 17.28 2.58
CA LYS A 60 -10.55 16.45 1.43
C LYS A 60 -11.16 15.06 1.47
N ARG A 61 -11.23 14.45 2.66
CA ARG A 61 -11.82 13.11 2.85
C ARG A 61 -13.32 13.11 2.62
N LEU A 62 -14.04 14.14 3.07
CA LEU A 62 -15.47 14.30 2.80
C LEU A 62 -15.74 14.40 1.29
N ALA A 63 -15.03 15.29 0.59
CA ALA A 63 -15.18 15.41 -0.86
C ALA A 63 -14.87 14.09 -1.60
N GLN A 64 -13.88 13.32 -1.15
CA GLN A 64 -13.59 12.00 -1.70
C GLN A 64 -14.70 10.97 -1.46
N LEU A 65 -15.41 11.06 -0.33
CA LEU A 65 -16.54 10.20 -0.01
C LEU A 65 -17.77 10.58 -0.84
N ASP A 66 -18.01 11.87 -1.06
CA ASP A 66 -19.11 12.36 -1.89
C ASP A 66 -18.99 11.83 -3.33
N LEU A 67 -17.76 11.75 -3.86
CA LEU A 67 -17.45 11.23 -5.19
C LEU A 67 -17.37 9.68 -5.26
N LEU A 68 -17.55 8.98 -4.14
CA LEU A 68 -17.33 7.53 -4.08
C LEU A 68 -18.40 6.76 -4.86
N ASP A 69 -19.65 7.18 -4.77
CA ASP A 69 -20.77 6.50 -5.39
C ASP A 69 -20.74 6.63 -6.91
N GLU A 70 -20.38 7.79 -7.44
CA GLU A 70 -20.14 7.99 -8.88
C GLU A 70 -19.05 7.06 -9.41
N LYS A 71 -17.94 6.92 -8.67
CA LYS A 71 -16.85 6.01 -9.06
C LYS A 71 -17.26 4.55 -9.02
N ARG A 72 -18.11 4.17 -8.08
CA ARG A 72 -18.66 2.81 -8.00
C ARG A 72 -19.60 2.52 -9.16
N LEU A 73 -20.45 3.48 -9.54
CA LEU A 73 -21.32 3.37 -10.70
C LEU A 73 -20.50 3.19 -11.98
N GLN A 74 -19.51 4.04 -12.21
CA GLN A 74 -18.60 3.92 -13.37
C GLN A 74 -17.86 2.58 -13.40
N ALA A 75 -17.40 2.09 -12.25
CA ALA A 75 -16.75 0.79 -12.17
C ALA A 75 -17.70 -0.36 -12.50
N ALA A 76 -18.96 -0.29 -12.06
CA ALA A 76 -19.99 -1.27 -12.38
C ALA A 76 -20.32 -1.26 -13.88
N GLU A 77 -20.49 -0.08 -14.49
CA GLU A 77 -20.71 0.07 -15.93
C GLU A 77 -19.54 -0.53 -16.73
N HIS A 78 -18.29 -0.23 -16.35
CA HIS A 78 -17.12 -0.81 -17.01
C HIS A 78 -17.06 -2.35 -16.86
N ALA A 79 -17.42 -2.88 -15.70
CA ALA A 79 -17.48 -4.31 -15.47
C ALA A 79 -18.55 -4.97 -16.36
N GLU A 80 -19.74 -4.36 -16.49
CA GLU A 80 -20.77 -4.85 -17.40
C GLU A 80 -20.32 -4.86 -18.87
N VAL A 81 -19.65 -3.79 -19.32
CA VAL A 81 -19.10 -3.72 -20.68
C VAL A 81 -18.07 -4.82 -20.92
N TYR A 82 -17.20 -5.09 -19.94
CA TYR A 82 -16.24 -6.19 -20.02
C TYR A 82 -16.92 -7.55 -20.10
N HIS A 83 -17.97 -7.78 -19.31
CA HIS A 83 -18.72 -9.05 -19.29
C HIS A 83 -19.57 -9.29 -20.55
N LYS A 84 -19.94 -8.23 -21.28
CA LYS A 84 -20.69 -8.31 -22.55
C LYS A 84 -19.79 -8.53 -23.77
N ARG A 85 -18.47 -8.66 -23.59
CA ARG A 85 -17.47 -8.82 -24.63
C ARG A 85 -16.91 -10.23 -24.65
#